data_AF-A0A532B370-F1
#
_entry.id   AF-A0A532B370-F1
#
_cell.length_a   1.000
_cell.length_b   1.000
_cell.length_c   1.000
_cell.angle_alpha   90.00
_cell.angle_beta   90.00
_cell.angle_gamma   90.00
#
_symmetry.space_group_name_H-M   'P 1'
#
loop_
_entity.id
_entity.type
_entity.pdbx_description
1 polymer ?
#
loop_
_entity_poly.entity_id
_entity_poly.type
_entity_poly.pdbx_seq_one_letter_code
_entity_poly.pdbx_strand_id
1 'polypeptide(L)'
;MTDKYPGLSSYTDRHGKVRWRYRTKERVVSLPAPNQPGFKEAYQAAVEGRKAPKALVVRMPGAALPGTFGAATQRLKVSVKWLAHDEATRRKNTRLIDEFLDLRVVPD
;
A
#
# COMPACT_ATOMS: atom_id res chain seq x y z
N MET A 1 -23.12 27.75 -12.56
CA MET A 1 -22.09 27.01 -13.33
C MET A 1 -22.35 25.51 -13.24
N THR A 2 -23.59 25.08 -13.50
CA THR A 2 -24.08 23.75 -13.15
C THR A 2 -24.19 22.82 -14.37
N ASP A 3 -24.06 23.35 -15.59
CA ASP A 3 -24.30 22.58 -16.82
C ASP A 3 -23.14 21.71 -17.29
N LYS A 4 -21.92 21.89 -16.77
CA LYS A 4 -20.76 21.18 -17.32
C LYS A 4 -20.56 19.78 -16.75
N TYR A 5 -21.02 19.52 -15.52
CA TYR A 5 -20.80 18.26 -14.82
C TYR A 5 -22.01 17.92 -13.91
N PRO A 6 -23.08 17.30 -14.44
CA PRO A 6 -24.23 16.88 -13.64
C PRO A 6 -23.80 15.96 -12.49
N GLY A 7 -24.44 16.10 -11.33
CA GLY A 7 -24.15 15.29 -10.14
C GLY A 7 -22.88 15.68 -9.36
N LEU A 8 -22.11 16.67 -9.84
CA LEU A 8 -20.95 17.18 -9.09
C LEU A 8 -21.40 18.15 -7.98
N SER A 9 -20.91 17.94 -6.76
CA SER A 9 -21.18 18.79 -5.60
C SER A 9 -19.89 19.00 -4.81
N SER A 10 -19.66 20.22 -4.33
CA SER A 10 -18.59 20.54 -3.37
C SER A 10 -19.16 20.65 -1.96
N TYR A 11 -18.32 20.36 -0.96
CA TYR A 11 -18.62 20.65 0.45
C TYR A 11 -17.33 21.01 1.19
N THR A 12 -17.46 21.79 2.25
CA THR A 12 -16.34 22.15 3.12
C THR A 12 -16.25 21.15 4.26
N ASP A 13 -15.08 20.55 4.43
CA ASP A 13 -14.78 19.65 5.55
C ASP A 13 -14.71 20.44 6.87
N ARG A 14 -14.80 19.76 8.02
CA ARG A 14 -14.68 20.37 9.36
C ARG A 14 -13.34 21.10 9.60
N HIS A 15 -12.36 20.82 8.76
CA HIS A 15 -11.03 21.43 8.75
C HIS A 15 -10.88 22.56 7.69
N GLY A 16 -11.98 23.06 7.12
CA GLY A 16 -11.96 24.16 6.15
C GLY A 16 -11.56 23.77 4.72
N LYS A 17 -11.29 22.49 4.46
CA LYS A 17 -10.87 22.02 3.13
C LYS A 17 -12.07 21.78 2.22
N VAL A 18 -12.07 22.39 1.03
CA VAL A 18 -13.09 22.13 0.00
C VAL A 18 -12.84 20.76 -0.62
N ARG A 19 -13.82 19.86 -0.51
CA ARG A 19 -13.83 18.54 -1.13
C ARG A 19 -14.90 18.47 -2.20
N TRP A 20 -14.63 17.70 -3.25
CA TRP A 20 -15.53 17.49 -4.37
C TRP A 20 -16.05 16.06 -4.35
N ARG A 21 -17.33 15.87 -4.71
CA ARG A 21 -17.97 14.56 -4.80
C ARG A 21 -18.93 14.51 -5.97
N TYR A 22 -19.06 13.34 -6.58
CA TYR A 22 -20.15 13.00 -7.47
C TYR A 22 -21.25 12.30 -6.67
N ARG A 23 -22.47 12.84 -6.71
CA ARG A 23 -23.64 12.30 -6.02
C ARG A 23 -24.70 11.91 -7.04
N THR A 24 -25.13 10.66 -6.94
CA THR A 24 -26.32 10.10 -7.58
C THR A 24 -27.28 9.62 -6.49
N LYS A 25 -28.49 9.18 -6.84
CA LYS A 25 -29.49 8.72 -5.86
C LYS A 25 -28.97 7.57 -4.99
N GLU A 26 -28.11 6.72 -5.55
CA GLU A 26 -27.65 5.48 -4.91
C GLU A 26 -26.20 5.54 -4.41
N ARG A 27 -25.36 6.43 -4.97
CA ARG A 27 -23.92 6.45 -4.66
C ARG A 27 -23.35 7.86 -4.48
N VAL A 28 -22.33 7.94 -3.63
CA VAL A 28 -21.50 9.12 -3.42
C VAL A 28 -20.05 8.73 -3.64
N VAL A 29 -19.40 9.33 -4.65
CA VAL A 29 -18.00 9.09 -5.01
C VAL A 29 -17.19 10.35 -4.74
N SER A 30 -16.11 10.26 -3.97
CA SER A 30 -15.20 11.39 -3.78
C SER A 30 -14.42 11.64 -5.06
N LEU A 31 -14.32 12.90 -5.49
CA LEU A 31 -13.63 13.30 -6.70
C LEU A 31 -12.51 14.31 -6.40
N PRO A 32 -11.49 14.37 -7.26
CA PRO A 32 -10.57 15.51 -7.31
C PRO A 32 -11.31 16.82 -7.59
N ALA A 33 -10.64 17.95 -7.39
CA ALA A 33 -11.18 19.24 -7.79
C ALA A 33 -11.21 19.36 -9.33
N PRO A 34 -12.17 20.10 -9.92
CA PRO A 34 -12.30 20.25 -11.38
C PRO A 34 -11.06 20.79 -12.11
N ASN A 35 -10.19 21.48 -11.38
CA ASN A 35 -8.93 22.05 -11.88
C ASN A 35 -7.72 21.13 -11.69
N GLN A 36 -7.87 19.95 -11.07
CA GLN A 36 -6.77 19.00 -10.83
C GLN A 36 -6.63 18.01 -11.99
N PRO A 37 -5.40 17.56 -12.31
CA PRO A 37 -5.19 16.45 -13.21
C PRO A 37 -5.91 15.19 -12.71
N GLY A 38 -6.45 14.39 -13.63
CA GLY A 38 -7.23 13.19 -13.31
C GLY A 38 -8.71 13.43 -12.98
N PHE A 39 -9.17 14.69 -12.89
CA PHE A 39 -10.59 14.98 -12.62
C PHE A 39 -11.52 14.41 -13.70
N LYS A 40 -11.23 14.65 -14.99
CA LYS A 40 -12.10 14.23 -16.09
C LYS A 40 -12.28 12.71 -16.13
N GLU A 41 -11.20 11.97 -15.93
CA GLU A 41 -11.21 10.51 -15.89
C GLU A 41 -11.97 9.98 -14.66
N ALA A 42 -11.71 10.56 -13.47
CA ALA A 42 -12.42 10.20 -12.25
C ALA A 42 -13.92 10.52 -12.35
N TYR A 43 -14.29 11.65 -12.96
CA TYR A 43 -15.67 12.02 -13.22
C TYR A 43 -16.34 11.05 -14.19
N GLN A 44 -15.70 10.72 -15.31
CA GLN A 44 -16.21 9.74 -16.28
C GLN A 44 -16.39 8.36 -15.63
N ALA A 45 -15.41 7.88 -14.87
CA ALA A 45 -15.52 6.63 -14.11
C ALA A 45 -16.67 6.67 -13.09
N ALA A 46 -16.87 7.81 -12.43
CA ALA A 46 -17.96 8.01 -11.47
C ALA A 46 -19.34 8.12 -12.15
N VAL A 47 -19.44 8.56 -13.40
CA VAL A 47 -20.67 8.56 -14.20
C VAL A 47 -20.97 7.14 -14.69
N GLU A 48 -19.98 6.45 -15.26
CA GLU A 48 -20.12 5.10 -15.79
C GLU A 48 -20.26 4.03 -14.70
N GLY A 49 -19.94 4.36 -13.44
CA GLY A 49 -19.98 3.41 -12.34
C GLY A 49 -18.86 2.37 -12.35
N ARG A 50 -17.77 2.64 -13.08
CA ARG A 50 -16.59 1.78 -13.03
C ARG A 50 -16.03 1.79 -11.61
N LYS A 51 -15.85 0.60 -11.03
CA LYS A 51 -15.09 0.47 -9.77
C LYS A 51 -13.68 0.96 -10.05
N ALA A 52 -13.20 1.90 -9.23
CA ALA A 52 -11.82 2.37 -9.34
C ALA A 52 -10.89 1.14 -9.29
N PRO A 53 -9.96 0.99 -10.25
CA PRO A 53 -9.04 -0.14 -10.24
C PRO A 53 -8.27 -0.10 -8.93
N LYS A 54 -8.33 -1.19 -8.15
CA LYS A 54 -7.46 -1.34 -6.98
C LYS A 54 -6.03 -1.36 -7.49
N ALA A 55 -5.15 -0.56 -6.89
CA ALA A 55 -3.73 -0.62 -7.20
C ALA A 55 -3.24 -2.07 -7.09
N LEU A 56 -2.43 -2.50 -8.06
CA LEU A 56 -1.86 -3.84 -8.05
C LEU A 56 -0.97 -3.96 -6.80
N VAL A 57 -1.34 -4.85 -5.89
CA VAL A 57 -0.49 -5.18 -4.74
C VAL A 57 0.63 -6.05 -5.26
N VAL A 58 1.78 -5.43 -5.58
CA VAL A 58 2.98 -6.14 -6.00
C VAL A 58 3.66 -6.71 -4.75
N ARG A 59 3.92 -8.02 -4.74
CA ARG A 59 4.81 -8.61 -3.74
C ARG A 59 6.23 -8.15 -4.02
N MET A 60 6.86 -7.48 -3.07
CA MET A 60 8.25 -7.07 -3.20
C MET A 60 9.14 -8.31 -3.31
N PRO A 61 10.09 -8.36 -4.28
CA PRO A 61 11.07 -9.44 -4.34
C PRO A 61 11.88 -9.46 -3.02
N GLY A 62 11.98 -10.64 -2.40
CA GLY A 62 12.67 -10.81 -1.12
C GLY A 62 11.82 -10.54 0.13
N ALA A 63 10.52 -10.26 -0.01
CA ALA A 63 9.62 -10.17 1.14
C ALA A 63 9.44 -11.55 1.78
N ALA A 64 10.00 -11.76 2.96
CA ALA A 64 9.76 -12.96 3.75
C ALA A 64 8.27 -13.03 4.15
N LEU A 65 7.66 -14.21 4.01
CA LEU A 65 6.29 -14.43 4.42
C LEU A 65 6.16 -14.19 5.94
N PRO A 66 5.11 -13.50 6.41
CA PRO A 66 4.91 -13.28 7.84
C PRO A 66 4.78 -14.62 8.58
N GLY A 67 5.39 -14.74 9.76
CA GLY A 67 5.38 -15.97 10.56
C GLY A 67 6.43 -17.02 10.17
N THR A 68 7.33 -16.73 9.24
CA THR A 68 8.43 -17.64 8.86
C THR A 68 9.75 -17.30 9.55
N PHE A 69 10.70 -18.25 9.58
CA PHE A 69 12.08 -17.99 10.03
C PHE A 69 12.79 -16.91 9.20
N GLY A 70 12.45 -16.76 7.91
CA GLY A 70 12.92 -15.65 7.10
C GLY A 70 12.45 -14.29 7.63
N ALA A 71 11.19 -14.18 8.08
CA ALA A 71 10.67 -12.96 8.68
C ALA A 71 11.30 -12.68 10.06
N ALA A 72 11.57 -13.72 10.85
CA ALA A 72 12.30 -13.59 12.11
C ALA A 72 13.74 -13.07 11.88
N THR A 73 14.40 -13.56 10.84
CA THR A 73 15.75 -13.11 10.44
C THR A 73 15.78 -11.62 10.06
N GLN A 74 14.77 -11.15 9.32
CA GLN A 74 14.67 -9.71 8.99
C GLN A 74 14.52 -8.85 10.26
N ARG A 75 13.73 -9.31 11.25
CA ARG A 75 13.60 -8.62 12.54
C ARG A 75 14.89 -8.66 13.37
N LEU A 76 15.61 -9.77 13.33
CA LEU A 76 16.91 -9.90 14.01
C LEU A 76 17.91 -8.87 13.48
N LYS A 77 18.01 -8.72 12.14
CA LYS A 77 18.99 -7.83 11.49
C LYS A 77 18.83 -6.34 11.87
N VAL A 78 17.63 -5.91 12.26
CA VAL A 78 17.35 -4.53 12.71
C VAL A 78 17.40 -4.37 14.23
N SER A 79 17.64 -5.44 14.99
CA SER A 79 17.69 -5.38 16.45
C SER A 79 18.99 -4.72 16.96
N VAL A 80 18.88 -3.98 18.08
CA VAL A 80 20.04 -3.32 18.72
C VAL A 80 21.14 -4.33 19.06
N LYS A 81 20.76 -5.52 19.55
CA LYS A 81 21.71 -6.59 19.88
C LYS A 81 22.48 -7.08 18.66
N TRP A 82 21.81 -7.23 17.52
CA TRP A 82 22.48 -7.61 16.27
C TRP A 82 23.44 -6.54 15.77
N LEU A 83 23.02 -5.27 15.82
CA LEU A 83 23.84 -4.13 15.40
C LEU A 83 25.07 -3.92 16.30
N ALA A 84 24.99 -4.29 17.57
CA ALA A 84 26.09 -4.21 18.52
C ALA A 84 27.19 -5.28 18.29
N HIS A 85 26.93 -6.31 17.48
CA HIS A 85 27.95 -7.31 17.15
C HIS A 85 28.98 -6.75 16.17
N ASP A 86 30.24 -7.18 16.34
CA ASP A 86 31.31 -6.95 15.39
C ASP A 86 31.00 -7.60 14.02
N GLU A 87 31.70 -7.15 12.99
CA GLU A 87 31.47 -7.62 11.62
C GLU A 87 31.74 -9.13 11.46
N ALA A 88 32.76 -9.67 12.14
CA ALA A 88 33.09 -11.09 12.03
C ALA A 88 31.98 -11.97 12.63
N THR A 89 31.44 -11.59 13.80
CA THR A 89 30.30 -12.28 14.41
C THR A 89 29.04 -12.18 13.55
N ARG A 90 28.72 -10.99 13.02
CA ARG A 90 27.58 -10.82 12.11
C ARG A 90 27.73 -11.68 10.85
N ARG A 91 28.92 -11.73 10.26
CA ARG A 91 29.21 -12.54 9.07
C ARG A 91 29.06 -14.04 9.34
N LYS A 92 29.64 -14.53 10.43
CA LYS A 92 29.53 -15.95 10.84
C LYS A 92 28.07 -16.33 11.08
N ASN A 93 27.33 -15.51 11.81
CA ASN A 93 25.93 -15.79 12.13
C ASN A 93 25.03 -15.69 10.90
N THR A 94 25.29 -14.74 9.99
CA THR A 94 24.53 -14.64 8.71
C THR A 94 24.70 -15.93 7.92
N ARG A 95 25.93 -16.44 7.77
CA ARG A 95 26.19 -17.72 7.08
C ARG A 95 25.40 -18.88 7.67
N LEU A 96 25.37 -19.01 8.99
CA LEU A 96 24.62 -20.07 9.68
C LEU A 96 23.11 -19.94 9.51
N ILE A 97 22.59 -18.70 9.54
CA ILE A 97 21.17 -18.44 9.33
C ILE A 97 20.78 -18.80 7.89
N ASP A 98 21.58 -18.40 6.90
CA ASP A 98 21.31 -18.70 5.50
C ASP A 98 21.33 -20.22 5.28
N GLU A 99 22.34 -20.92 5.81
CA GLU A 99 22.43 -22.38 5.77
C GLU A 99 21.19 -23.04 6.41
N PHE A 100 20.75 -22.57 7.58
CA PHE A 100 19.53 -23.07 8.22
C PHE A 100 18.27 -22.84 7.40
N LEU A 101 18.14 -21.68 6.74
CA LEU A 101 16.97 -21.36 5.92
C LEU A 101 16.92 -22.18 4.63
N ASP A 102 18.07 -22.62 4.12
CA ASP A 102 18.20 -23.47 2.93
C ASP A 102 18.03 -24.97 3.23
N LEU A 103 18.12 -25.38 4.51
CA LEU A 103 17.91 -26.77 4.90
C LEU A 103 16.47 -27.22 4.58
N ARG A 104 16.35 -28.31 3.83
CA ARG A 104 15.07 -28.96 3.56
C ARG A 104 14.66 -29.78 4.79
N VAL A 105 13.45 -29.58 5.28
CA VAL A 105 12.86 -30.43 6.32
C VAL A 105 12.65 -31.82 5.73
N VAL A 106 13.32 -32.83 6.29
CA VAL A 106 13.07 -34.23 5.94
C VAL A 106 11.73 -34.61 6.60
N PRO A 107 10.74 -35.12 5.85
CA PRO A 107 9.50 -35.62 6.44
C PRO A 107 9.76 -36.89 7.26
N ASP A 108 9.03 -37.05 8.36
CA ASP A 108 9.06 -38.25 9.23
C ASP A 108 8.64 -39.53 8.50
#